data_AF-A0A066YM66-F1
#
_entry.id   AF-A0A066YM66-F1
#
_cell.length_a   1.000
_cell.length_b   1.000
_cell.length_c   1.000
_cell.angle_alpha   90.00
_cell.angle_beta   90.00
_cell.angle_gamma   90.00
#
_symmetry.space_group_name_H-M   'P 1'
#
loop_
_entity.id
_entity.type
_entity.pdbx_description
1 polymer ?
#
loop_
_entity_poly.entity_id
_entity_poly.type
_entity_poly.pdbx_seq_one_letter_code
_entity_poly.pdbx_strand_id
1 'polypeptide(L)'
;MTYFAPDSLEWEPLDVGHSAWLSWLLAGGAESFYDSLRWPGWREEAAAPTASQGIAVHPFLWSQEARKDLRATSRRPVPLSELLGLAADFTRQFGLPDPGFLGDA
;
A
#
# COMPACT_ATOMS: atom_id res chain seq x y z
N MET A 1 -10.56 -11.05 -7.44
CA MET A 1 -10.39 -9.80 -6.67
C MET A 1 -8.98 -9.30 -6.89
N THR A 2 -8.79 -7.99 -6.95
CA THR A 2 -7.48 -7.39 -7.25
C THR A 2 -7.04 -6.51 -6.08
N TYR A 3 -5.74 -6.47 -5.85
CA TYR A 3 -5.09 -5.67 -4.83
C TYR A 3 -4.08 -4.76 -5.52
N PHE A 4 -4.13 -3.45 -5.25
CA PHE A 4 -3.12 -2.53 -5.76
C PHE A 4 -1.97 -2.48 -4.76
N ALA A 5 -0.85 -3.12 -5.12
CA ALA A 5 0.27 -3.33 -4.21
C ALA A 5 1.16 -2.07 -4.14
N PRO A 6 1.36 -1.49 -2.94
CA PRO A 6 2.03 -0.21 -2.78
C PRO A 6 3.56 -0.30 -2.94
N ASP A 7 4.12 -1.50 -2.98
CA ASP A 7 5.55 -1.78 -3.16
C ASP A 7 5.91 -2.20 -4.59
N SER A 8 4.94 -2.63 -5.41
CA SER A 8 5.13 -2.93 -6.83
C SER A 8 4.51 -1.88 -7.75
N LEU A 9 3.51 -1.12 -7.27
CA LEU A 9 2.66 -0.24 -8.06
C LEU A 9 1.86 -0.99 -9.14
N GLU A 10 1.52 -2.25 -8.88
CA GLU A 10 0.78 -3.11 -9.81
C GLU A 10 -0.53 -3.63 -9.21
N TRP A 11 -1.48 -3.96 -10.09
CA TRP A 11 -2.67 -4.71 -9.72
C TRP A 11 -2.37 -6.20 -9.67
N GLU A 12 -2.36 -6.76 -8.47
CA GLU A 12 -2.09 -8.16 -8.24
C GLU A 12 -3.40 -8.95 -8.07
N PRO A 13 -3.61 -10.05 -8.81
CA PRO A 13 -4.76 -10.90 -8.60
C PRO A 13 -4.60 -11.67 -7.29
N LEU A 14 -5.60 -11.57 -6.40
CA LEU A 14 -5.62 -12.36 -5.17
C LEU A 14 -6.06 -13.82 -5.40
N ASP A 15 -6.51 -14.15 -6.61
CA ASP A 15 -6.98 -15.49 -7.03
C ASP A 15 -8.02 -16.15 -6.10
N VAL A 16 -8.77 -15.32 -5.36
CA VAL A 16 -9.84 -15.75 -4.46
C VAL A 16 -11.16 -15.04 -4.76
N GLY A 17 -12.26 -15.77 -4.55
CA GLY A 17 -13.60 -15.21 -4.52
C GLY A 17 -13.87 -14.42 -3.23
N HIS A 18 -14.90 -13.56 -3.24
CA HIS A 18 -15.22 -12.65 -2.13
C HIS A 18 -15.39 -13.37 -0.78
N SER A 19 -16.20 -14.43 -0.71
CA SER A 19 -16.43 -15.13 0.55
C SER A 19 -15.17 -15.79 1.10
N ALA A 20 -14.34 -16.37 0.23
CA ALA A 20 -13.07 -16.99 0.62
C ALA A 20 -12.09 -15.94 1.16
N TRP A 21 -12.01 -14.78 0.49
CA TRP A 21 -11.23 -13.64 0.97
C TRP A 21 -11.72 -13.11 2.33
N LEU A 22 -13.04 -12.98 2.53
CA LEU A 22 -13.58 -12.49 3.79
C LEU A 22 -13.28 -13.48 4.94
N SER A 23 -13.47 -14.77 4.71
CA SER A 23 -13.09 -15.81 5.68
C SER A 23 -11.60 -15.79 5.98
N TRP A 24 -10.75 -15.61 4.96
CA TRP A 24 -9.31 -15.47 5.12
C TRP A 24 -8.92 -14.23 5.94
N LEU A 25 -9.56 -13.07 5.67
CA LEU A 25 -9.31 -11.83 6.39
C LEU A 25 -9.66 -11.97 7.88
N LEU A 26 -10.83 -12.55 8.17
CA LEU A 26 -11.30 -12.79 9.54
C LEU A 26 -10.47 -13.85 10.29
N ALA A 27 -9.82 -14.76 9.57
CA ALA A 27 -8.91 -15.75 10.12
C ALA A 27 -7.48 -15.21 10.35
N GLY A 28 -7.25 -13.91 10.17
CA GLY A 28 -5.94 -13.29 10.37
C GLY A 28 -5.00 -13.38 9.17
N GLY A 29 -5.52 -13.71 7.99
CA GLY A 29 -4.70 -13.84 6.78
C GLY A 29 -3.93 -12.55 6.40
N ALA A 30 -4.48 -11.38 6.72
CA ALA A 30 -3.79 -10.10 6.54
C ALA A 30 -2.50 -9.98 7.38
N GLU A 31 -2.37 -10.74 8.47
CA GLU A 31 -1.17 -10.68 9.32
C GLU A 31 0.07 -11.19 8.59
N SER A 32 -0.04 -12.30 7.86
CA SER A 32 1.05 -12.88 7.09
C SER A 32 1.24 -12.20 5.73
N PHE A 33 0.14 -11.79 5.09
CA PHE A 33 0.20 -11.20 3.75
C PHE A 33 0.90 -9.83 3.74
N TYR A 34 0.66 -8.99 4.75
CA TYR A 34 1.29 -7.68 4.85
C TYR A 34 2.57 -7.68 5.70
N ASP A 35 3.11 -8.85 6.08
CA ASP A 35 4.24 -8.93 7.00
C ASP A 35 5.48 -8.17 6.47
N SER A 36 5.73 -8.27 5.17
CA SER A 36 6.83 -7.57 4.49
C SER A 36 6.68 -6.05 4.47
N LEU A 37 5.48 -5.52 4.73
CA LEU A 37 5.17 -4.08 4.71
C LEU A 37 5.02 -3.49 6.12
N ARG A 38 5.40 -4.24 7.17
CA ARG A 38 5.27 -3.81 8.57
C ARG A 38 6.62 -3.36 9.15
N TRP A 39 6.55 -2.37 10.04
CA TRP A 39 7.71 -1.84 10.77
C TRP A 39 7.41 -1.77 12.28
N PRO A 40 8.42 -1.70 13.17
CA PRO A 40 8.15 -1.52 14.60
C PRO A 40 7.33 -0.26 14.86
N GLY A 41 6.20 -0.39 15.57
CA GLY A 41 5.28 0.73 15.82
C GLY A 41 4.24 0.97 14.71
N TRP A 42 4.16 0.10 13.69
CA TRP A 42 3.23 0.29 12.57
C TRP A 42 1.76 0.36 13.00
N ARG A 43 1.36 -0.34 14.07
CA ARG A 43 -0.03 -0.37 14.54
C ARG A 43 -0.45 1.00 15.05
N GLU A 44 0.39 1.64 15.84
CA GLU A 44 0.17 2.97 16.38
C GLU A 44 0.19 4.02 15.27
N GLU A 45 1.15 3.92 14.34
CA GLU A 45 1.25 4.82 13.19
C GLU A 45 0.05 4.66 12.23
N ALA A 46 -0.44 3.44 12.00
CA ALA A 46 -1.59 3.16 11.13
C ALA A 46 -2.95 3.48 11.77
N ALA A 47 -3.02 3.57 13.09
CA ALA A 47 -4.24 3.95 13.81
C ALA A 47 -4.46 5.48 13.89
N ALA A 48 -3.41 6.28 13.63
CA ALA A 48 -3.48 7.74 13.76
C ALA A 48 -4.19 8.47 12.61
N PRO A 49 -4.05 8.09 11.31
CA PRO A 49 -4.70 8.76 10.19
C PRO A 49 -6.22 8.63 10.23
N THR A 50 -6.93 9.64 9.72
CA THR A 50 -8.37 9.52 9.46
C THR A 50 -8.65 8.67 8.21
N ALA A 51 -9.91 8.32 7.97
CA ALA A 51 -10.32 7.54 6.79
C ALA A 51 -9.98 8.20 5.44
N SER A 52 -9.71 9.51 5.41
CA SER A 52 -9.31 10.25 4.20
C SER A 52 -7.79 10.44 4.08
N GLN A 53 -7.01 9.81 4.96
CA GLN A 53 -5.56 9.89 4.97
C GLN A 53 -4.91 8.53 4.74
N GLY A 54 -3.73 8.54 4.13
CA GLY A 54 -2.82 7.42 4.03
C GLY A 54 -1.47 7.76 4.66
N ILE A 55 -0.55 6.79 4.71
CA ILE A 55 0.83 7.00 5.18
C ILE A 55 1.74 7.10 3.96
N ALA A 56 2.33 8.27 3.74
CA ALA A 56 3.42 8.41 2.79
C ALA A 56 4.73 7.90 3.42
N VAL A 57 5.48 7.11 2.67
CA VAL A 57 6.75 6.50 3.10
C VAL A 57 7.88 7.02 2.21
N HIS A 58 9.00 7.44 2.81
CA HIS A 58 10.20 7.86 2.09
C HIS A 58 11.47 7.25 2.70
N PRO A 59 12.38 6.63 1.91
CA PRO A 59 12.23 6.30 0.48
C PRO A 59 10.97 5.46 0.19
N PHE A 60 10.45 5.54 -1.04
CA PHE A 60 9.17 4.91 -1.40
C PHE A 60 9.20 3.39 -1.23
N LEU A 61 8.05 2.74 -0.99
CA LEU A 61 7.99 1.29 -0.77
C LEU A 61 8.49 0.47 -1.96
N TRP A 62 8.41 1.00 -3.19
CA TRP A 62 8.97 0.39 -4.40
C TRP A 62 10.47 0.64 -4.61
N SER A 63 11.13 1.41 -3.74
CA SER A 63 12.57 1.64 -3.77
C SER A 63 13.37 0.46 -3.18
N GLN A 64 14.63 0.31 -3.61
CA GLN A 64 15.50 -0.72 -3.05
C GLN A 64 15.84 -0.43 -1.57
N GLU A 65 15.95 0.84 -1.21
CA GLU A 65 16.24 1.32 0.13
C GLU A 65 15.15 0.93 1.12
N ALA A 66 13.88 1.18 0.78
CA ALA A 66 12.75 0.82 1.64
C ALA A 66 12.60 -0.71 1.77
N ARG A 67 12.78 -1.45 0.67
CA ARG A 67 12.74 -2.93 0.69
C ARG A 67 13.83 -3.55 1.55
N LYS A 68 14.99 -2.88 1.65
CA LYS A 68 16.11 -3.33 2.49
C LYS A 68 15.89 -3.04 3.97
N ASP A 69 15.37 -1.85 4.30
CA ASP A 69 15.10 -1.46 5.67
C ASP A 69 13.92 -0.49 5.79
N LEU A 70 12.72 -1.04 6.01
CA LEU A 70 11.52 -0.25 6.26
C LEU A 70 11.64 0.60 7.53
N ARG A 71 12.44 0.20 8.52
CA ARG A 71 12.55 0.93 9.79
C ARG A 71 13.24 2.27 9.60
N ALA A 72 14.16 2.35 8.64
CA ALA A 72 14.90 3.56 8.29
C ALA A 72 14.07 4.58 7.47
N THR A 73 12.85 4.22 7.05
CA THR A 73 11.98 5.13 6.31
C THR A 73 11.39 6.22 7.20
N SER A 74 11.20 7.40 6.63
CA SER A 74 10.36 8.45 7.20
C SER A 74 8.92 8.23 6.76
N ARG A 75 7.99 8.40 7.70
CA ARG A 75 6.56 8.15 7.48
C ARG A 75 5.74 9.32 7.97
N ARG A 76 4.73 9.74 7.20
CA ARG A 76 3.81 10.81 7.59
C ARG A 76 2.39 10.55 7.08
N PRO A 77 1.36 10.88 7.86
CA PRO A 77 0.00 10.96 7.34
C PRO A 77 -0.11 12.03 6.25
N VAL A 78 -0.77 11.69 5.15
CA VAL A 78 -1.06 12.59 4.01
C VAL A 78 -2.50 12.37 3.54
N PRO A 79 -3.11 13.32 2.82
CA PRO A 79 -4.37 13.06 2.11
C PRO A 79 -4.25 11.83 1.21
N LEU A 80 -5.26 10.95 1.21
CA LEU A 80 -5.23 9.74 0.40
C LEU A 80 -5.14 10.06 -1.10
N SER A 81 -5.74 11.16 -1.54
CA SER A 81 -5.63 11.66 -2.92
C SER A 81 -4.20 12.03 -3.31
N GLU A 82 -3.41 12.62 -2.40
CA GLU A 82 -1.99 12.90 -2.63
C GLU A 82 -1.21 11.59 -2.81
N LEU A 83 -1.48 10.60 -1.96
CA LEU A 83 -0.80 9.31 -2.01
C LEU A 83 -1.11 8.54 -3.30
N LEU A 84 -2.37 8.52 -3.71
CA LEU A 84 -2.80 7.81 -4.93
C LEU A 84 -2.39 8.56 -6.21
N GLY A 85 -2.46 9.90 -6.22
CA GLY A 85 -1.95 10.70 -7.33
C GLY A 85 -0.45 10.51 -7.55
N LEU A 86 0.32 10.43 -6.46
CA LEU A 86 1.74 10.11 -6.52
C LEU A 86 1.99 8.71 -7.14
N ALA A 87 1.21 7.70 -6.73
CA ALA A 87 1.30 6.37 -7.31
C ALA A 87 0.95 6.37 -8.82
N ALA A 88 -0.08 7.13 -9.22
CA ALA A 88 -0.46 7.30 -10.63
C ALA A 88 0.65 7.98 -11.45
N ASP A 89 1.35 8.95 -10.89
CA ASP A 89 2.48 9.60 -11.56
C ASP A 89 3.67 8.66 -11.74
N PHE A 90 3.98 7.85 -10.73
CA PHE A 90 5.09 6.88 -10.83
C PHE A 90 4.77 5.71 -11.75
N THR A 91 3.54 5.18 -11.73
CA THR A 91 3.12 4.15 -12.70
C THR A 91 3.29 4.65 -14.13
N ARG A 92 2.87 5.90 -14.42
CA ARG A 92 3.08 6.54 -15.72
C ARG A 92 4.55 6.66 -16.10
N GLN A 93 5.41 7.11 -15.17
CA GLN A 93 6.85 7.26 -15.41
C GLN A 93 7.56 5.93 -15.64
N PHE A 94 7.12 4.86 -14.96
CA PHE A 94 7.67 3.52 -15.08
C PHE A 94 7.07 2.71 -16.24
N GLY A 95 6.03 3.22 -16.91
CA GLY A 95 5.32 2.50 -17.97
C GLY A 95 4.48 1.33 -17.45
N LEU A 96 4.05 1.39 -16.19
CA LEU A 96 3.16 0.41 -15.56
C LEU A 96 1.68 0.71 -15.90
N PRO A 97 0.77 -0.28 -15.73
CA PRO A 97 -0.66 -0.05 -15.89
C PRO A 97 -1.19 1.07 -14.99
N ASP A 98 -2.13 1.85 -15.52
CA ASP A 98 -2.82 2.91 -14.78
C ASP A 98 -3.58 2.32 -13.57
N PRO A 99 -3.40 2.86 -12.35
CA PRO A 99 -4.19 2.45 -11.18
C PRO A 99 -5.70 2.76 -11.30
N GLY A 100 -6.14 3.45 -12.36
CA GLY A 100 -7.54 3.74 -12.66
C GLY A 100 -8.08 4.89 -11.81
N PHE A 101 -9.38 4.88 -11.53
CA PHE A 101 -10.10 5.98 -10.84
C PHE A 101 -9.50 6.39 -9.48
N LEU A 102 -8.60 5.58 -8.92
CA LEU A 102 -7.85 5.90 -7.71
C LEU A 102 -6.88 7.08 -7.92
N GLY A 103 -6.49 7.41 -9.16
CA GLY A 103 -5.48 8.43 -9.49
C GLY A 103 -5.99 9.76 -10.05
N ASP A 104 -7.29 9.95 -10.25
CA ASP A 104 -7.85 11.19 -10.80
C ASP A 104 -8.56 12.01 -9.71
N ALA A 105 -7.90 13.09 -9.26
CA ALA A 105 -8.48 14.13 -8.41
C ALA A 105 -8.40 15.50 -9.10
#